data_AF-A0AAW9CG68-F1
#
_entry.id   AF-A0AAW9CG68-F1
#
_cell.length_a   1.000
_cell.length_b   1.000
_cell.length_c   1.000
_cell.angle_alpha   90.00
_cell.angle_beta   90.00
_cell.angle_gamma   90.00
#
_symmetry.space_group_name_H-M   'P 1'
#
loop_
_entity.id
_entity.type
_entity.pdbx_description
1 polymer ?
#
loop_
_entity_poly.entity_id
_entity_poly.type
_entity_poly.pdbx_seq_one_letter_code
_entity_poly.pdbx_strand_id
1 'polypeptide(L)'
;MFCTDLTRLEGARAHAREWFGPDARDYAIHSRYGRPDGAIRAFEADSAPGRKILYCVDMLNEGVHLDGVDAIVMLRATTSPHVYLQQLGRVLDATGNRTPLVFDISDNYSGLGWLLAHGTPADAAGGADMDAGNPLAGMRIVDETADIRILASRLEDMLGMSMDGKIEYVIRRLGERRGDKL
;
A
#
# COMPACT_ATOMS: atom_id res chain seq x y z
N MET A 1 -8.42 6.53 -0.25
CA MET A 1 -8.55 5.22 0.42
C MET A 1 -9.20 4.23 -0.54
N PHE A 2 -8.48 3.16 -0.87
CA PHE A 2 -8.98 2.06 -1.71
C PHE A 2 -9.64 1.00 -0.81
N CYS A 3 -10.97 0.91 -0.86
CA CYS A 3 -11.78 -0.02 -0.07
C CYS A 3 -12.16 -1.25 -0.90
N THR A 4 -12.34 -2.41 -0.25
CA THR A 4 -12.76 -3.66 -0.92
C THR A 4 -14.17 -3.58 -1.46
N ASP A 5 -15.07 -2.98 -0.69
CA ASP A 5 -16.51 -2.96 -0.94
C ASP A 5 -17.16 -1.77 -0.22
N LEU A 6 -18.45 -1.58 -0.49
CA LEU A 6 -19.24 -0.50 0.09
C LEU A 6 -19.32 -0.56 1.62
N THR A 7 -19.41 -1.75 2.20
CA THR A 7 -19.49 -1.93 3.66
C THR A 7 -18.20 -1.45 4.32
N ARG A 8 -17.04 -1.80 3.77
CA ARG A 8 -15.74 -1.31 4.26
C ARG A 8 -15.57 0.18 4.05
N LEU A 9 -16.06 0.72 2.93
CA LEU A 9 -16.05 2.16 2.69
C LEU A 9 -16.84 2.90 3.77
N GLU A 10 -18.08 2.50 4.04
CA GLU A 10 -18.92 3.18 5.03
C GLU A 10 -18.37 3.00 6.46
N GLY A 11 -17.80 1.83 6.77
CA GLY A 11 -17.08 1.61 8.02
C GLY A 11 -15.91 2.58 8.19
N ALA A 12 -15.06 2.72 7.17
CA ALA A 12 -13.93 3.64 7.21
C ALA A 12 -14.36 5.13 7.29
N ARG A 13 -15.53 5.49 6.75
CA ARG A 13 -16.12 6.83 6.90
C ARG A 13 -16.62 7.08 8.31
N ALA A 14 -17.24 6.08 8.94
CA ALA A 14 -17.72 6.21 10.31
C ALA A 14 -16.58 6.52 11.30
N HIS A 15 -15.37 6.01 11.05
CA HIS A 15 -14.19 6.25 11.89
C HIS A 15 -13.29 7.40 11.41
N ALA A 16 -13.64 8.10 10.33
CA ALA A 16 -12.78 9.12 9.73
C ALA A 16 -12.34 10.20 10.73
N ARG A 17 -13.28 10.68 11.55
CA ARG A 17 -13.02 11.73 12.54
C ARG A 17 -12.18 11.25 13.72
N GLU A 18 -12.31 9.98 14.07
CA GLU A 18 -11.50 9.33 15.10
C GLU A 18 -10.05 9.20 14.64
N TRP A 19 -9.84 8.77 13.39
CA TRP A 19 -8.50 8.51 12.85
C TRP A 19 -7.79 9.78 12.38
N PHE A 20 -8.52 10.72 11.81
CA PHE A 20 -7.95 11.88 11.10
C PHE A 20 -8.27 13.23 11.77
N GLY A 21 -9.09 13.24 12.82
CA GLY A 21 -9.47 14.43 13.56
C GLY A 21 -10.89 14.92 13.25
N PRO A 22 -11.47 15.75 14.13
CA PRO A 22 -12.89 16.15 14.04
C PRO A 22 -13.22 16.98 12.79
N ASP A 23 -12.22 17.59 12.17
CA ASP A 23 -12.28 18.41 10.95
C ASP A 23 -12.12 17.59 9.65
N ALA A 24 -12.05 16.25 9.76
CA ALA A 24 -11.98 15.36 8.62
C ALA A 24 -13.23 15.47 7.73
N ARG A 25 -13.01 15.49 6.41
CA ARG A 25 -14.05 15.65 5.39
C ARG A 25 -14.05 14.48 4.42
N ASP A 26 -15.22 13.89 4.24
CA ASP A 26 -15.39 12.62 3.55
C ASP A 26 -15.96 12.82 2.14
N TYR A 27 -15.28 12.29 1.14
CA TYR A 27 -15.70 12.23 -0.26
C TYR A 27 -15.74 10.77 -0.68
N ALA A 28 -16.75 10.31 -1.39
CA ALA A 28 -16.85 8.90 -1.76
C ALA A 28 -17.27 8.72 -3.21
N ILE A 29 -16.62 7.77 -3.89
CA ILE A 29 -16.96 7.32 -5.23
C ILE A 29 -17.21 5.81 -5.22
N HIS A 30 -18.40 5.45 -5.68
CA HIS A 30 -18.88 4.10 -5.79
C HIS A 30 -19.93 4.06 -6.89
N SER A 31 -20.08 2.95 -7.60
CA SER A 31 -21.09 2.80 -8.68
C SER A 31 -22.52 3.16 -8.24
N ARG A 32 -22.82 2.93 -6.95
CA ARG A 32 -24.11 3.28 -6.31
C ARG A 32 -24.28 4.76 -5.96
N TYR A 33 -23.22 5.57 -5.99
CA TYR A 33 -23.29 7.01 -5.70
C TYR A 33 -23.42 7.87 -6.96
N GLY A 34 -23.56 7.24 -8.14
CA GLY A 34 -23.64 7.94 -9.42
C GLY A 34 -22.27 8.17 -10.05
N ARG A 35 -22.18 9.18 -10.93
CA ARG A 35 -20.95 9.47 -11.68
C ARG A 35 -19.85 10.02 -10.75
N PRO A 36 -18.60 9.54 -10.86
CA PRO A 36 -17.51 9.92 -9.96
C PRO A 36 -17.06 11.38 -10.14
N ASP A 37 -17.25 11.97 -11.33
CA ASP A 37 -16.72 13.29 -11.70
C ASP A 37 -17.11 14.41 -10.73
N GLY A 38 -18.35 14.39 -10.22
CA GLY A 38 -18.83 15.41 -9.28
C GLY A 38 -18.12 15.33 -7.92
N ALA A 39 -17.94 14.13 -7.39
CA ALA A 39 -17.27 13.91 -6.12
C ALA A 39 -15.76 14.17 -6.21
N ILE A 40 -15.14 13.80 -7.34
CA ILE A 40 -13.72 14.09 -7.61
C ILE A 40 -13.49 15.61 -7.67
N ARG A 41 -14.30 16.34 -8.47
CA ARG A 41 -14.20 17.80 -8.53
C ARG A 41 -14.41 18.47 -7.18
N ALA A 42 -15.36 17.98 -6.40
CA ALA A 42 -15.61 18.50 -5.05
C ALA A 42 -14.44 18.23 -4.11
N PHE A 43 -13.79 17.08 -4.21
CA PHE A 43 -12.58 16.74 -3.46
C PHE A 43 -11.40 17.62 -3.88
N GLU A 44 -11.16 17.81 -5.19
CA GLU A 44 -10.07 18.63 -5.72
C GLU A 44 -10.24 20.10 -5.34
N ALA A 45 -11.45 20.65 -5.47
CA ALA A 45 -11.75 22.04 -5.14
C ALA A 45 -11.76 22.35 -3.63
N ASP A 46 -11.83 21.33 -2.78
CA ASP A 46 -11.80 21.52 -1.33
C ASP A 46 -10.41 21.93 -0.85
N SER A 47 -10.30 23.18 -0.44
CA SER A 47 -9.11 23.83 0.11
C SER A 47 -9.29 24.22 1.59
N ALA A 48 -10.36 23.76 2.24
CA ALA A 48 -10.60 24.05 3.64
C ALA A 48 -9.47 23.47 4.53
N PRO A 49 -9.15 24.11 5.67
CA PRO A 49 -8.19 23.56 6.61
C PRO A 49 -8.67 22.20 7.14
N GLY A 50 -7.74 21.28 7.40
CA GLY A 50 -8.03 19.92 7.86
C GLY A 50 -7.83 18.87 6.77
N ARG A 51 -8.15 17.60 7.10
CA ARG A 51 -7.91 16.45 6.20
C ARG A 51 -9.14 16.14 5.36
N LYS A 52 -8.97 16.16 4.04
CA LYS A 52 -9.96 15.62 3.10
C LYS A 52 -9.59 14.21 2.71
N ILE A 53 -10.59 13.34 2.60
CA ILE A 53 -10.40 11.92 2.38
C ILE A 53 -11.33 11.48 1.25
N LEU A 54 -10.76 10.98 0.16
CA LEU A 54 -11.51 10.34 -0.91
C LEU A 54 -11.52 8.82 -0.73
N TYR A 55 -12.70 8.25 -0.59
CA TYR A 55 -12.94 6.81 -0.50
C TYR A 55 -13.39 6.27 -1.87
N CYS A 56 -12.86 5.13 -2.28
CA CYS A 56 -13.25 4.51 -3.54
C CYS A 56 -13.35 3.00 -3.44
N VAL A 57 -14.25 2.43 -4.23
CA VAL A 57 -14.33 0.99 -4.52
C VAL A 57 -14.38 0.84 -6.03
N ASP A 58 -13.34 0.27 -6.65
CA ASP A 58 -13.27 -0.05 -8.09
C ASP A 58 -13.59 1.11 -9.07
N MET A 59 -13.58 2.38 -8.61
CA MET A 59 -13.95 3.56 -9.43
C MET A 59 -12.76 4.44 -9.84
N LEU A 60 -11.54 4.16 -9.36
CA LEU A 60 -10.30 4.88 -9.71
C LEU A 60 -9.40 4.08 -10.66
N ASN A 61 -10.01 3.41 -11.65
CA ASN A 61 -9.28 2.66 -12.67
C ASN A 61 -8.71 3.61 -13.74
N GLU A 62 -8.11 3.08 -14.81
CA GLU A 62 -7.43 3.83 -15.87
C GLU A 62 -8.27 5.01 -16.42
N GLY A 63 -7.62 6.16 -16.63
CA GLY A 63 -8.23 7.36 -17.21
C GLY A 63 -8.82 8.38 -16.23
N VAL A 64 -8.93 8.04 -14.94
CA VAL A 64 -9.26 9.02 -13.89
C VAL A 64 -7.98 9.67 -13.40
N HIS A 65 -7.83 10.98 -13.56
CA HIS A 65 -6.77 11.77 -12.94
C HIS A 65 -7.26 12.32 -11.60
N LEU A 66 -6.37 12.39 -10.61
CA LEU A 66 -6.70 12.88 -9.27
C LEU A 66 -5.51 13.71 -8.79
N ASP A 67 -5.70 15.02 -8.69
CA ASP A 67 -4.64 15.94 -8.29
C ASP A 67 -4.58 16.16 -6.77
N GLY A 68 -3.40 16.53 -6.28
CA GLY A 68 -3.22 17.02 -4.91
C GLY A 68 -3.41 15.95 -3.83
N VAL A 69 -2.93 14.73 -4.09
CA VAL A 69 -2.98 13.61 -3.15
C VAL A 69 -1.69 13.55 -2.34
N ASP A 70 -1.75 13.76 -1.02
CA ASP A 70 -0.57 13.62 -0.15
C ASP A 70 -0.32 12.16 0.30
N ALA A 71 -1.37 11.34 0.33
CA ALA A 71 -1.29 9.98 0.86
C ALA A 71 -2.29 9.00 0.22
N ILE A 72 -1.88 7.73 0.09
CA ILE A 72 -2.73 6.59 -0.23
C ILE A 72 -2.86 5.66 0.97
N VAL A 73 -4.07 5.13 1.15
CA VAL A 73 -4.35 4.01 2.06
C VAL A 73 -4.98 2.89 1.24
N MET A 74 -4.37 1.71 1.27
CA MET A 74 -4.82 0.50 0.59
C MET A 74 -5.43 -0.47 1.60
N LEU A 75 -6.75 -0.58 1.60
CA LEU A 75 -7.52 -1.51 2.43
C LEU A 75 -7.97 -2.75 1.65
N ARG A 76 -7.55 -2.87 0.40
CA ARG A 76 -7.78 -4.05 -0.44
C ARG A 76 -6.51 -4.49 -1.15
N ALA A 77 -6.43 -5.79 -1.41
CA ALA A 77 -5.46 -6.32 -2.35
C ALA A 77 -5.78 -5.84 -3.78
N THR A 78 -4.72 -5.54 -4.51
CA THR A 78 -4.72 -5.24 -5.94
C THR A 78 -4.73 -6.56 -6.71
N THR A 79 -5.31 -6.55 -7.90
CA THR A 79 -5.37 -7.75 -8.74
C THR A 79 -4.03 -8.10 -9.38
N SER A 80 -3.09 -7.14 -9.42
CA SER A 80 -1.73 -7.35 -9.90
C SER A 80 -0.77 -6.27 -9.39
N PRO A 81 0.55 -6.54 -9.39
CA PRO A 81 1.59 -5.54 -9.11
C PRO A 81 1.52 -4.30 -10.01
N HIS A 82 1.06 -4.46 -11.25
CA HIS A 82 0.88 -3.34 -12.18
C HIS A 82 -0.21 -2.38 -11.71
N VAL A 83 -1.35 -2.90 -11.25
CA VAL A 83 -2.44 -2.08 -10.68
C VAL A 83 -1.97 -1.35 -9.43
N TYR A 84 -1.15 -1.98 -8.59
CA TYR A 84 -0.52 -1.32 -7.44
C TYR A 84 0.33 -0.12 -7.87
N LEU A 85 1.24 -0.29 -8.84
CA LEU A 85 2.07 0.81 -9.36
C LEU A 85 1.23 1.93 -10.00
N GLN A 86 0.20 1.59 -10.77
CA GLN A 86 -0.72 2.59 -11.34
C GLN A 86 -1.41 3.42 -10.24
N GLN A 87 -1.85 2.77 -9.15
CA GLN A 87 -2.44 3.47 -8.02
C GLN A 87 -1.42 4.38 -7.32
N LEU A 88 -0.18 3.92 -7.15
CA LEU A 88 0.90 4.73 -6.59
C LEU A 88 1.26 5.96 -7.43
N GLY A 89 1.18 5.85 -8.77
CA GLY A 89 1.39 6.96 -9.69
C GLY A 89 0.54 8.20 -9.36
N ARG A 90 -0.64 7.99 -8.75
CA ARG A 90 -1.54 9.07 -8.33
C ARG A 90 -0.98 9.97 -7.21
N VAL A 91 0.02 9.50 -6.47
CA VAL A 91 0.70 10.30 -5.42
C VAL A 91 2.05 10.80 -5.91
N LEU A 92 2.60 10.24 -7.00
CA LEU A 92 3.82 10.74 -7.63
C LEU A 92 3.58 12.06 -8.36
N ASP A 93 2.38 12.24 -8.89
CA ASP A 93 1.92 13.52 -9.46
C ASP A 93 1.60 14.58 -8.38
N ALA A 94 1.84 14.29 -7.09
CA ALA A 94 1.65 15.26 -6.03
C ALA A 94 2.63 16.44 -6.21
N THR A 95 2.14 17.50 -6.84
CA THR A 95 2.86 18.76 -6.97
C THR A 95 3.06 19.38 -5.59
N GLY A 96 4.23 19.15 -5.00
CA GLY A 96 4.61 19.69 -3.71
C GLY A 96 5.82 18.97 -3.16
N ASN A 97 6.68 19.69 -2.44
CA ASN A 97 7.93 19.17 -1.87
C ASN A 97 7.71 18.20 -0.69
N ARG A 98 6.69 17.33 -0.77
CA ARG A 98 6.27 16.40 0.29
C ARG A 98 6.48 14.97 -0.18
N THR A 99 7.10 14.17 0.67
CA THR A 99 7.30 12.74 0.46
C THR A 99 5.94 12.02 0.41
N PRO A 100 5.55 11.38 -0.71
CA PRO A 100 4.35 10.57 -0.82
C PRO A 100 4.27 9.50 0.28
N LEU A 101 3.12 9.39 0.95
CA LEU A 101 2.88 8.41 2.00
C LEU A 101 1.92 7.32 1.54
N VAL A 102 2.33 6.06 1.69
CA VAL A 102 1.52 4.90 1.33
C VAL A 102 1.31 4.04 2.57
N PHE A 103 0.06 3.84 2.97
CA PHE A 103 -0.32 2.83 3.97
C PHE A 103 -0.85 1.61 3.23
N ASP A 104 -0.09 0.51 3.28
CA ASP A 104 -0.46 -0.73 2.61
C ASP A 104 -0.87 -1.78 3.64
N ILE A 105 -2.16 -1.79 3.96
CA ILE A 105 -2.74 -2.69 4.97
C ILE A 105 -3.08 -4.05 4.35
N SER A 106 -3.00 -4.16 3.01
CA SER A 106 -3.38 -5.37 2.26
C SER A 106 -2.20 -6.12 1.66
N ASP A 107 -0.97 -5.76 2.05
CA ASP A 107 0.25 -6.44 1.64
C ASP A 107 0.44 -6.52 0.12
N ASN A 108 0.13 -5.43 -0.59
CA ASN A 108 0.40 -5.35 -2.02
C ASN A 108 1.88 -5.19 -2.34
N TYR A 109 2.61 -4.52 -1.44
CA TYR A 109 4.02 -4.20 -1.55
C TYR A 109 4.88 -5.47 -1.69
N SER A 110 4.56 -6.54 -0.97
CA SER A 110 5.34 -7.79 -1.09
C SER A 110 5.21 -8.47 -2.45
N GLY A 111 4.08 -8.29 -3.12
CA GLY A 111 3.86 -8.75 -4.49
C GLY A 111 4.78 -8.09 -5.52
N LEU A 112 5.44 -6.97 -5.17
CA LEU A 112 6.41 -6.31 -6.03
C LEU A 112 7.77 -7.03 -6.09
N GLY A 113 8.11 -7.89 -5.13
CA GLY A 113 9.42 -8.54 -5.10
C GLY A 113 9.74 -9.30 -6.39
N TRP A 114 8.75 -9.99 -6.95
CA TRP A 114 8.89 -10.67 -8.25
C TRP A 114 9.09 -9.67 -9.39
N LEU A 115 8.29 -8.59 -9.43
CA LEU A 115 8.33 -7.58 -10.48
C LEU A 115 9.65 -6.80 -10.48
N LEU A 116 10.16 -6.42 -9.30
CA LEU A 116 11.43 -5.71 -9.16
C LEU A 116 12.62 -6.62 -9.50
N ALA A 117 12.52 -7.94 -9.26
CA ALA A 117 13.57 -8.89 -9.58
C ALA A 117 13.59 -9.33 -11.06
N HIS A 118 12.46 -9.29 -11.75
CA HIS A 118 12.32 -9.82 -13.12
C HIS A 118 11.93 -8.75 -14.16
N GLY A 119 11.71 -7.51 -13.73
CA GLY A 119 11.18 -6.44 -14.57
C GLY A 119 9.68 -6.61 -14.86
N THR A 120 9.09 -5.59 -15.46
CA THR A 120 7.74 -5.66 -16.02
C THR A 120 7.73 -6.48 -17.33
N PRO A 121 6.59 -7.06 -17.74
CA PRO A 121 6.45 -7.62 -19.08
C PRO A 121 6.76 -6.62 -20.21
N ALA A 122 6.66 -5.31 -19.96
CA ALA A 122 7.06 -4.26 -20.90
C ALA A 122 8.59 -4.12 -21.02
N ASP A 123 9.33 -4.45 -19.96
CA ASP A 123 10.80 -4.48 -19.95
C ASP A 123 11.31 -5.67 -20.80
N ALA A 124 10.62 -6.81 -20.72
CA ALA A 124 10.91 -8.00 -21.54
C ALA A 124 10.60 -7.81 -23.04
N ALA A 125 9.75 -6.83 -23.39
CA ALA A 125 9.39 -6.48 -24.76
C ALA A 125 10.32 -5.44 -25.42
N GLY A 126 11.39 -5.02 -24.74
CA GLY A 126 12.49 -4.26 -25.33
C GLY A 126 12.26 -2.75 -25.49
N GLY A 127 11.35 -2.14 -24.72
CA GLY A 127 10.94 -0.74 -24.89
C GLY A 127 11.13 0.20 -23.70
N ALA A 128 11.51 -0.30 -22.51
CA ALA A 128 11.67 0.55 -21.33
C ALA A 128 13.15 0.81 -21.04
N ASP A 129 13.45 2.07 -20.77
CA ASP A 129 14.77 2.53 -20.32
C ASP A 129 15.14 1.78 -19.03
N MET A 130 16.22 0.98 -19.06
CA MET A 130 16.71 0.26 -17.88
C MET A 130 17.25 1.20 -16.77
N ASP A 131 17.23 2.51 -17.03
CA ASP A 131 17.53 3.58 -16.06
C ASP A 131 16.28 4.15 -15.35
N ALA A 132 15.09 3.55 -15.56
CA ALA A 132 13.94 3.77 -14.70
C ALA A 132 14.26 3.20 -13.32
N GLY A 133 14.97 3.98 -12.49
CA GLY A 133 15.31 3.63 -11.12
C GLY A 133 14.09 3.17 -10.33
N ASN A 134 14.34 2.58 -9.15
CA ASN A 134 13.28 2.04 -8.27
C ASN A 134 12.04 2.96 -8.27
N PRO A 135 10.86 2.52 -8.79
CA PRO A 135 9.68 3.37 -8.95
C PRO A 135 9.10 3.85 -7.61
N LEU A 136 9.61 3.30 -6.50
CA LEU A 136 9.26 3.65 -5.13
C LEU A 136 10.28 4.61 -4.49
N ALA A 137 11.33 4.99 -5.22
CA ALA A 137 12.33 5.92 -4.72
C ALA A 137 11.66 7.25 -4.33
N GLY A 138 11.89 7.67 -3.09
CA GLY A 138 11.28 8.89 -2.55
C GLY A 138 9.88 8.72 -1.98
N MET A 139 9.31 7.51 -1.95
CA MET A 139 8.08 7.21 -1.21
C MET A 139 8.37 6.66 0.18
N ARG A 140 7.44 6.91 1.12
CA ARG A 140 7.42 6.20 2.39
C ARG A 140 6.26 5.20 2.39
N ILE A 141 6.58 3.91 2.36
CA ILE A 141 5.61 2.81 2.45
C ILE A 141 5.57 2.31 3.89
N VAL A 142 4.37 2.28 4.45
CA VAL A 142 4.06 1.71 5.77
C VAL A 142 3.29 0.41 5.53
N ASP A 143 3.95 -0.70 5.82
CA ASP A 143 3.38 -2.05 5.71
C ASP A 143 3.24 -2.65 7.12
N GLU A 144 2.02 -2.60 7.64
CA GLU A 144 1.68 -3.10 8.98
C GLU A 144 1.65 -4.64 9.06
N THR A 145 1.72 -5.33 7.92
CA THR A 145 1.68 -6.80 7.88
C THR A 145 3.08 -7.43 7.90
N ALA A 146 4.13 -6.65 7.63
CA ALA A 146 5.50 -7.14 7.45
C ALA A 146 5.99 -8.02 8.63
N ASP A 147 5.80 -7.56 9.86
CA ASP A 147 6.28 -8.26 11.06
C ASP A 147 5.57 -9.61 11.29
N ILE A 148 4.25 -9.64 11.05
CA ILE A 148 3.45 -10.87 11.19
C ILE A 148 3.88 -11.89 10.15
N ARG A 149 4.22 -11.45 8.93
CA ARG A 149 4.64 -12.34 7.83
C ARG A 149 6.04 -12.90 8.08
N ILE A 150 6.96 -12.10 8.59
CA ILE A 150 8.28 -12.58 9.02
C ILE A 150 8.11 -13.66 10.11
N LEU A 151 7.21 -13.43 11.05
CA LEU A 151 6.94 -14.41 12.10
C LEU A 151 6.29 -15.69 11.57
N ALA A 152 5.31 -15.56 10.67
CA ALA A 152 4.61 -16.69 10.06
C ALA A 152 5.55 -17.55 9.20
N SER A 153 6.36 -16.93 8.33
CA SER A 153 7.35 -17.63 7.51
C SER A 153 8.38 -18.36 8.37
N ARG A 154 8.86 -17.75 9.46
CA ARG A 154 9.73 -18.45 10.43
C ARG A 154 9.04 -19.63 11.08
N LEU A 155 7.75 -19.52 11.40
CA LEU A 155 6.98 -20.61 11.98
C LEU A 155 6.82 -21.76 10.97
N GLU A 156 6.51 -21.46 9.72
CA GLU A 156 6.39 -22.43 8.63
C GLU A 156 7.71 -23.15 8.36
N ASP A 157 8.82 -22.41 8.26
CA ASP A 157 10.16 -22.97 8.13
C ASP A 157 10.43 -23.93 9.30
N MET A 158 10.19 -23.48 10.54
CA MET A 158 10.37 -24.31 11.73
C MET A 158 9.47 -25.54 11.73
N LEU A 159 8.23 -25.45 11.26
CA LEU A 159 7.33 -26.60 11.16
C LEU A 159 7.79 -27.60 10.09
N GLY A 160 8.33 -27.10 8.97
CA GLY A 160 8.89 -27.88 7.86
C GLY A 160 10.24 -28.54 8.15
N MET A 161 10.95 -28.13 9.21
CA MET A 161 12.21 -28.74 9.61
C MET A 161 12.05 -30.17 10.16
N SER A 162 13.01 -31.03 9.82
CA SER A 162 13.23 -32.29 10.53
C SER A 162 13.59 -32.04 12.00
N MET A 163 13.45 -33.07 12.84
CA MET A 163 13.81 -32.95 14.27
C MET A 163 15.28 -32.54 14.46
N ASP A 164 16.19 -33.08 13.65
CA ASP A 164 17.61 -32.71 13.68
C ASP A 164 17.84 -31.25 13.29
N GLY A 165 17.12 -30.76 12.26
CA GLY A 165 17.17 -29.35 11.89
C GLY A 165 16.64 -28.42 12.98
N LYS A 166 15.59 -28.84 13.70
CA LYS A 166 15.07 -28.10 14.87
C LYS A 166 16.09 -28.04 16.01
N ILE A 167 16.80 -29.15 16.27
CA ILE A 167 17.85 -29.23 17.28
C ILE A 167 19.02 -28.30 16.92
N GLU A 168 19.49 -28.32 15.67
CA GLU A 168 20.59 -27.48 15.20
C GLU A 168 20.23 -25.98 15.27
N TYR A 169 19.01 -25.61 14.87
CA TYR A 169 18.51 -24.25 14.99
C TYR A 169 18.54 -23.74 16.44
N VAL A 170 18.07 -24.54 17.39
CA VAL A 170 18.08 -24.18 18.83
C VAL A 170 19.50 -24.03 19.35
N ILE A 171 20.42 -24.94 18.98
CA ILE A 171 21.83 -24.88 19.37
C ILE A 171 22.48 -23.58 18.88
N ARG A 172 22.28 -23.22 17.61
CA ARG A 172 22.79 -21.96 17.03
C ARG A 172 22.27 -20.74 17.79
N ARG A 173 20.96 -20.68 18.07
CA ARG A 173 20.32 -19.54 18.75
C ARG A 173 20.75 -19.39 20.21
N LEU A 174 21.03 -20.51 20.89
CA LEU A 174 21.60 -20.50 22.25
C LEU A 174 23.08 -20.10 22.25
N GLY A 175 23.81 -20.40 21.17
CA GLY A 175 25.18 -19.93 20.94
C GLY A 175 25.26 -18.41 20.71
N GLU A 176 24.41 -17.86 19.85
CA GLU A 176 24.34 -16.41 19.57
C GLU A 176 24.04 -15.59 20.85
N ARG A 177 23.12 -16.06 21.71
CA ARG A 177 22.81 -15.40 23.00
C ARG A 177 23.93 -15.46 24.03
N ARG A 178 24.93 -16.33 23.86
CA ARG A 178 26.12 -16.40 24.72
C ARG A 178 27.25 -15.49 24.25
N GLY A 179 27.19 -14.99 23.01
CA GLY A 179 28.17 -14.05 22.44
C GLY A 179 27.97 -12.59 22.87
N ASP A 180 26.74 -12.19 23.27
CA ASP A 180 26.39 -10.81 23.67
C ASP A 180 26.69 -10.48 25.15
N LYS A 181 27.51 -11.29 25.84
CA LYS A 181 27.84 -11.10 27.27
C LYS A 181 29.34 -11.12 27.61
N LEU A 182 30.20 -10.66 26.71
CA LEU A 182 31.62 -10.37 27.03
C LEU A 182 32.00 -8.96 26.57
#